data_AF-A0A975TSZ5-F1
#
_entry.id   AF-A0A975TSZ5-F1
#
_cell.length_a   1.000
_cell.length_b   1.000
_cell.length_c   1.000
_cell.angle_alpha   90.00
_cell.angle_beta   90.00
_cell.angle_gamma   90.00
#
_symmetry.space_group_name_H-M   'P 1'
#
loop_
_entity.id
_entity.type
_entity.pdbx_description
1 polymer ?
#
loop_
_entity_poly.entity_id
_entity_poly.type
_entity_poly.pdbx_seq_one_letter_code
_entity_poly.pdbx_strand_id
1 'polypeptide(L)'
;MDKQLTPPNPFANQGRPAFEDGGNRPKKIWAIVTTVGFGIFWVSLLYLIAELVGPLDIVIWPMILTPVGLAVGIFGRVMMSRKVEEAR
;
A
#
# COMPACT_ATOMS: atom_id res chain seq x y z
N MET A 1 10.66 6.68 -29.09
CA MET A 1 10.45 6.36 -27.66
C MET A 1 11.50 7.10 -26.89
N ASP A 2 11.20 8.35 -26.54
CA ASP A 2 12.12 9.24 -25.84
C ASP A 2 12.27 8.74 -24.40
N LYS A 3 13.48 8.33 -24.05
CA LYS A 3 13.81 7.96 -22.67
C LYS A 3 13.70 9.25 -21.84
N GLN A 4 12.67 9.33 -21.00
CA GLN A 4 12.52 10.43 -20.06
C GLN A 4 13.73 10.44 -19.13
N LEU A 5 14.55 11.49 -19.24
CA LEU A 5 15.71 11.73 -18.39
C LEU A 5 15.21 11.80 -16.95
N THR A 6 15.82 11.00 -16.07
CA THR A 6 15.54 11.01 -14.63
C THR A 6 15.54 12.45 -14.12
N PRO A 7 14.45 12.93 -13.49
CA PRO A 7 14.39 14.31 -13.02
C PRO A 7 15.48 14.53 -11.96
N PRO A 8 16.12 15.71 -11.94
CA PRO A 8 17.25 16.02 -11.05
C PRO A 8 16.88 16.05 -9.55
N ASN A 9 15.61 15.83 -9.21
CA ASN A 9 15.09 15.93 -7.87
C ASN A 9 14.58 14.54 -7.38
N PRO A 10 15.13 13.98 -6.30
CA PRO A 10 14.67 12.71 -5.72
C PRO A 10 13.21 12.75 -5.20
N PHE A 11 12.64 13.94 -5.01
CA PHE A 11 11.25 14.16 -4.61
C PHE A 11 10.28 14.30 -5.79
N ALA A 12 10.76 14.48 -7.03
CA ALA A 12 9.89 14.69 -8.20
C ALA A 12 9.03 13.46 -8.54
N ASN A 13 9.43 12.26 -8.08
CA ASN A 13 8.68 11.02 -8.26
C ASN A 13 7.97 10.54 -6.98
N GLN A 14 7.95 11.34 -5.90
CA GLN A 14 7.15 11.02 -4.71
C GLN A 14 5.67 11.29 -5.01
N GLY A 15 4.89 10.22 -5.16
CA GLY A 15 3.46 10.28 -5.45
C GLY A 15 3.09 9.93 -6.89
N ARG A 16 4.06 9.86 -7.82
CA ARG A 16 3.83 9.22 -9.12
C ARG A 16 3.75 7.72 -8.90
N PRO A 17 2.66 7.05 -9.34
CA PRO A 17 2.61 5.61 -9.30
C PRO A 17 3.82 5.06 -10.06
N ALA A 18 4.50 4.04 -9.52
CA ALA A 18 5.62 3.37 -10.19
C ALA A 18 5.27 2.74 -11.56
N PHE A 19 4.03 2.94 -12.03
CA PHE A 19 3.52 2.60 -13.35
C PHE A 19 4.09 3.49 -14.46
N GLU A 20 4.41 4.77 -14.20
CA GLU A 20 4.91 5.70 -15.24
C GLU A 20 6.37 5.42 -15.66
N ASP A 21 7.24 5.04 -14.73
CA ASP A 21 8.68 4.84 -15.00
C ASP A 21 9.02 3.48 -15.65
N GLY A 22 8.05 2.71 -16.18
CA GLY A 22 8.33 1.37 -16.69
C GLY A 22 8.88 0.43 -15.60
N GLY A 23 8.51 0.67 -14.34
CA GLY A 23 9.06 -0.02 -13.18
C GLY A 23 8.91 -1.54 -13.26
N ASN A 24 9.99 -2.23 -12.88
CA ASN A 24 10.10 -3.69 -12.80
C ASN A 24 8.80 -4.35 -12.32
N ARG A 25 8.30 -5.37 -13.04
CA ARG A 25 7.09 -6.16 -12.68
C ARG A 25 6.92 -6.43 -11.17
N PRO A 26 7.97 -6.82 -10.41
CA PRO A 26 7.83 -7.02 -8.96
C PRO A 26 7.46 -5.75 -8.18
N LYS A 27 7.93 -4.56 -8.57
CA LYS A 27 7.57 -3.29 -7.92
C LYS A 27 6.08 -2.97 -8.10
N LYS A 28 5.51 -3.29 -9.27
CA LYS A 28 4.07 -3.15 -9.55
C LYS A 28 3.24 -4.08 -8.68
N ILE A 29 3.66 -5.33 -8.51
CA ILE A 29 2.96 -6.31 -7.66
C ILE A 29 2.94 -5.83 -6.21
N TRP A 30 4.08 -5.39 -5.66
CA TRP A 30 4.13 -4.89 -4.28
C TRP A 30 3.34 -3.59 -4.09
N ALA A 31 3.26 -2.72 -5.10
CA ALA A 31 2.38 -1.57 -5.07
C ALA A 31 0.90 -1.98 -4.97
N ILE A 32 0.46 -2.97 -5.74
CA ILE A 32 -0.91 -3.51 -5.67
C ILE A 32 -1.18 -4.11 -4.28
N VAL A 33 -0.27 -4.95 -3.76
CA VAL A 33 -0.40 -5.56 -2.42
C VAL A 33 -0.51 -4.49 -1.34
N THR A 34 0.29 -3.42 -1.43
CA THR A 34 0.25 -2.30 -0.49
C THR A 34 -1.10 -1.59 -0.52
N THR A 35 -1.59 -1.26 -1.72
CA THR A 35 -2.88 -0.58 -1.90
C THR A 35 -4.05 -1.44 -1.40
N VAL A 36 -4.06 -2.74 -1.73
CA VAL A 36 -5.12 -3.66 -1.29
C VAL A 36 -5.09 -3.84 0.23
N GLY A 37 -3.90 -4.02 0.83
CA GLY A 37 -3.74 -4.14 2.28
C GLY A 37 -4.26 -2.92 3.04
N PHE A 38 -3.88 -1.72 2.61
CA PHE A 38 -4.40 -0.49 3.22
C PHE A 38 -5.90 -0.28 2.94
N GLY A 39 -6.41 -0.70 1.78
CA GLY A 39 -7.84 -0.68 1.51
C GLY A 39 -8.63 -1.54 2.51
N ILE A 40 -8.19 -2.78 2.73
CA ILE A 40 -8.80 -3.69 3.72
C ILE A 40 -8.69 -3.10 5.13
N PHE A 41 -7.53 -2.55 5.49
CA PHE A 41 -7.34 -1.87 6.77
C PHE A 41 -8.34 -0.73 6.97
N TRP A 42 -8.46 0.19 6.01
CA TRP A 42 -9.35 1.34 6.16
C TRP A 42 -10.82 0.95 6.23
N VAL A 43 -11.26 0.02 5.38
CA VAL A 43 -12.64 -0.47 5.42
C VAL A 43 -12.93 -1.13 6.77
N SER A 44 -12.10 -2.09 7.18
CA SER A 44 -12.31 -2.77 8.46
C SER A 44 -12.21 -1.83 9.67
N LEU A 45 -11.30 -0.86 9.64
CA LEU A 45 -11.16 0.15 10.70
C LEU A 45 -12.43 1.01 10.81
N LEU A 46 -13.02 1.43 9.69
CA LEU A 46 -14.26 2.20 9.71
C LEU A 46 -15.41 1.41 10.35
N TYR A 47 -15.53 0.11 10.03
CA TYR A 47 -16.50 -0.78 10.68
C TYR A 47 -16.22 -0.93 12.18
N LEU A 48 -14.95 -1.12 12.56
CA LEU A 48 -14.54 -1.23 13.97
C LEU A 48 -14.85 0.05 14.76
N ILE A 49 -14.64 1.24 14.16
CA ILE A 49 -14.96 2.53 14.78
C ILE A 49 -16.47 2.75 14.84
N ALA A 50 -17.21 2.38 13.80
CA ALA A 50 -18.67 2.51 13.77
C ALA A 50 -19.34 1.72 14.90
N GLU A 51 -18.76 0.58 15.30
CA GLU A 51 -19.25 -0.21 16.43
C GLU A 51 -19.05 0.46 17.79
N LEU A 52 -18.13 1.43 17.94
CA LEU A 52 -18.03 2.22 19.17
C LEU A 52 -19.30 3.06 19.42
N VAL A 53 -20.13 3.24 18.39
CA VAL A 53 -21.33 4.08 18.41
C VAL A 53 -22.62 3.28 18.08
N GLY A 54 -22.51 1.99 17.73
CA GLY A 54 -23.61 1.15 17.24
C GLY A 54 -23.74 -0.22 17.94
N PRO A 55 -24.76 -1.03 17.57
CA PRO A 55 -24.96 -2.36 18.14
C PRO A 55 -23.85 -3.36 17.74
N LEU A 56 -23.37 -4.11 18.74
CA LEU A 56 -22.13 -4.91 18.78
C LEU A 56 -22.24 -6.32 18.16
N ASP A 57 -22.98 -6.48 17.05
CA ASP A 57 -23.37 -7.81 16.57
C ASP A 57 -22.46 -8.43 15.49
N ILE A 58 -21.45 -7.73 14.93
CA ILE A 58 -20.62 -8.26 13.82
C ILE A 58 -19.13 -7.88 13.95
N VAL A 59 -18.50 -8.29 15.06
CA VAL A 59 -17.20 -7.75 15.50
C VAL A 59 -15.96 -8.55 15.06
N ILE A 60 -16.12 -9.86 14.80
CA ILE A 60 -14.95 -10.74 14.62
C ILE A 60 -14.15 -10.38 13.36
N TRP A 61 -14.83 -10.09 12.24
CA TRP A 61 -14.16 -9.81 10.98
C TRP A 61 -13.42 -8.47 10.97
N PRO A 62 -14.01 -7.34 11.39
CA PRO A 62 -13.28 -6.09 11.51
C PRO A 62 -12.07 -6.21 12.45
N MET A 63 -12.21 -6.85 13.62
CA MET A 63 -11.10 -7.06 14.57
C MET A 63 -9.91 -7.81 13.97
N ILE A 64 -10.14 -8.77 13.07
CA ILE A 64 -9.07 -9.53 12.42
C ILE A 64 -8.53 -8.76 11.21
N LEU A 65 -9.41 -8.22 10.39
CA LEU A 65 -9.05 -7.58 9.12
C LEU A 65 -8.29 -6.27 9.32
N THR A 66 -8.52 -5.54 10.41
CA THR A 66 -7.80 -4.30 10.71
C THR A 66 -6.29 -4.53 10.92
N PRO A 67 -5.84 -5.36 11.89
CA PRO A 67 -4.42 -5.63 12.06
C PRO A 67 -3.80 -6.36 10.86
N VAL A 68 -4.54 -7.27 10.21
CA VAL A 68 -4.06 -7.99 9.02
C VAL A 68 -3.84 -7.04 7.85
N GLY A 69 -4.83 -6.19 7.53
CA GLY A 69 -4.71 -5.19 6.46
C GLY A 69 -3.55 -4.22 6.70
N LEU A 70 -3.37 -3.78 7.95
CA LEU A 70 -2.26 -2.90 8.33
C LEU A 70 -0.91 -3.58 8.13
N ALA A 71 -0.76 -4.83 8.60
CA ALA A 71 0.46 -5.60 8.45
C ALA A 71 0.81 -5.84 6.98
N VAL A 72 -0.18 -6.23 6.16
CA VAL A 72 0.00 -6.46 4.71
C VAL A 72 0.37 -5.16 3.99
N GLY A 73 -0.28 -4.04 4.31
CA GLY A 73 0.04 -2.73 3.75
C GLY A 73 1.47 -2.27 4.07
N ILE A 74 1.88 -2.38 5.34
CA ILE A 74 3.24 -2.05 5.77
C ILE A 74 4.27 -2.96 5.09
N PHE A 75 4.01 -4.27 5.08
CA PHE A 75 4.91 -5.25 4.46
C PHE A 75 5.10 -4.98 2.96
N GLY A 76 4.00 -4.71 2.23
CA GLY A 76 4.07 -4.33 0.83
C GLY A 76 4.93 -3.08 0.60
N ARG A 77 4.78 -2.06 1.45
CA ARG A 77 5.56 -0.81 1.39
C ARG A 77 7.05 -1.04 1.64
N VAL A 78 7.39 -1.89 2.62
CA VAL A 78 8.78 -2.26 2.94
C VAL A 78 9.41 -3.01 1.76
N MET A 79 8.72 -3.99 1.19
CA MET A 79 9.23 -4.77 0.06
C MET A 79 9.41 -3.92 -1.20
N MET A 80 8.52 -2.96 -1.42
CA MET A 80 8.66 -1.98 -2.51
C MET A 80 9.91 -1.10 -2.35
N SER A 81 10.31 -0.79 -1.10
CA SER A 81 11.48 0.03 -0.79
C SER A 81 12.79 -0.77 -0.89
N ARG A 82 12.84 -1.99 -0.36
CA ARG A 82 14.04 -2.85 -0.40
C ARG A 82 14.48 -3.24 -1.81
N LYS A 83 13.52 -3.52 -2.70
CA LYS A 83 13.85 -3.84 -4.12
C LYS A 83 14.39 -2.65 -4.91
N VAL A 84 14.26 -1.42 -4.40
CA VAL A 84 14.89 -0.24 -5.01
C VAL A 84 16.37 -0.16 -4.65
N GLU A 85 16.78 -0.63 -3.48
CA GLU A 85 18.19 -0.68 -3.07
C GLU A 85 18.98 -1.77 -3.82
N GLU A 86 18.41 -2.96 -4.02
CA GLU A 86 19.09 -4.06 -4.74
C GLU A 86 19.30 -3.78 -6.24
N ALA A 87 18.61 -2.79 -6.80
CA ALA A 87 18.67 -2.46 -8.23
C ALA A 87 19.55 -1.22 -8.53
N ARG A 88 20.24 -0.67 -7.52
CA ARG A 88 21.08 0.53 -7.61
C ARG A 88 22.55 0.17 -7.49
#